data_AF-A0A840R6E5-F1
#
_entry.id   AF-A0A840R6E5-F1
#
_cell.length_a   1.000
_cell.length_b   1.000
_cell.length_c   1.000
_cell.angle_alpha   90.00
_cell.angle_beta   90.00
_cell.angle_gamma   90.00
#
_symmetry.space_group_name_H-M   'P 1'
#
loop_
_entity.id
_entity.type
_entity.pdbx_description
1 polymer ?
#
loop_
_entity_poly.entity_id
_entity_poly.type
_entity_poly.pdbx_seq_one_letter_code
_entity_poly.pdbx_strand_id
1 'polypeptide(L)'
;MIKKNMNVKFVVLATSLVLAACGGGGGESTSAVDGPSQSLKGVFIDSRVAGLAYKTGSKSGVTNNLGEFEYNEGESVTFTLFGNDFDAVPGASVITPFDLIGKDGNPDLAINIVRLLLTVDTDGDTSTINLPETTAVLNFSQDTAAFENDQAVTQFVQENSNTALKSAEEAEQHTKQSFEDPAFEGKGKELAGTTVYSLIESTRCPNETLRATYEFGGDNTVVINETVVDEFCGVTALSETLLVTDFMSRIGNPLSCEDTSCSYGELNRSYGTGASRVTISQPAGTGYATAYTGEGSNMLTYHIAFADYRFDLSGKILDTKMTVSYCDSAVEAGYEYTFRDSDYVRVGSDYISRACEVGEPTTKVRSFADNDSSGDSTLPCAALPLCTAQELNRYDEGNDGDSRAYTAKRVHFPGSRSFRAITVKEGVTFDEISTIRK
;
A
#
# COMPACT_ATOMS: atom_id res chain seq x y z
N MET A 1 67.42 -29.20 -9.63
CA MET A 1 67.83 -27.94 -8.99
C MET A 1 66.68 -27.39 -8.16
N ILE A 2 66.86 -27.40 -6.84
CA ILE A 2 66.41 -26.46 -5.79
C ILE A 2 64.93 -25.96 -5.78
N LYS A 3 64.23 -26.42 -4.73
CA LYS A 3 62.96 -25.92 -4.15
C LYS A 3 63.06 -24.46 -3.64
N LYS A 4 61.91 -23.78 -3.54
CA LYS A 4 61.61 -22.95 -2.36
C LYS A 4 60.10 -22.74 -2.14
N ASN A 5 59.60 -23.33 -1.05
CA ASN A 5 58.35 -22.96 -0.38
C ASN A 5 58.58 -21.67 0.42
N MET A 6 57.53 -20.85 0.59
CA MET A 6 57.54 -19.77 1.57
C MET A 6 56.25 -19.80 2.40
N ASN A 7 56.41 -20.14 3.69
CA ASN A 7 55.43 -20.07 4.75
C ASN A 7 55.28 -18.62 5.22
N VAL A 8 54.05 -18.14 5.44
CA VAL A 8 53.79 -16.89 6.17
C VAL A 8 53.03 -17.23 7.45
N LYS A 9 53.58 -16.75 8.58
CA LYS A 9 53.15 -17.08 9.95
C LYS A 9 52.10 -16.09 10.47
N PHE A 10 51.14 -16.62 11.21
CA PHE A 10 50.21 -15.90 12.09
C PHE A 10 50.95 -15.16 13.22
N VAL A 11 50.51 -13.94 13.54
CA VAL A 11 50.86 -13.23 14.78
C VAL A 11 49.56 -12.73 15.42
N VAL A 12 49.26 -13.28 16.60
CA VAL A 12 48.18 -12.86 17.51
C VAL A 12 48.80 -11.91 18.53
N LEU A 13 48.21 -10.73 18.72
CA LEU A 13 48.59 -9.79 19.78
C LEU A 13 47.37 -9.47 20.64
N ALA A 14 47.33 -10.09 21.82
CA ALA A 14 46.40 -9.78 22.89
C ALA A 14 47.03 -8.71 23.79
N THR A 15 46.29 -7.67 24.16
CA THR A 15 46.69 -6.75 25.24
C THR A 15 45.46 -6.30 26.01
N SER A 16 45.36 -6.79 27.23
CA SER A 16 44.41 -6.35 28.26
C SER A 16 45.14 -5.41 29.21
N LEU A 17 44.62 -4.20 29.44
CA LEU A 17 44.97 -3.39 30.61
C LEU A 17 43.70 -2.85 31.26
N VAL A 18 43.77 -2.76 32.58
CA VAL A 18 42.68 -2.77 33.56
C VAL A 18 42.79 -1.50 34.42
N LEU A 19 41.64 -0.87 34.68
CA LEU A 19 41.23 0.06 35.76
C LEU A 19 41.88 1.46 35.91
N ALA A 20 41.00 2.48 35.95
CA ALA A 20 40.77 3.29 37.17
C ALA A 20 39.41 4.01 37.10
N ALA A 21 38.72 4.04 38.25
CA ALA A 21 37.41 4.63 38.49
C ALA A 21 37.51 6.05 39.07
N CYS A 22 36.53 6.91 38.73
CA CYS A 22 36.06 8.10 39.44
C CYS A 22 34.69 8.43 38.80
N GLY A 23 33.54 8.61 39.45
CA GLY A 23 33.25 9.08 40.80
C GLY A 23 32.45 10.40 40.71
N GLY A 24 31.11 10.31 40.65
CA GLY A 24 30.14 11.43 40.72
C GLY A 24 29.18 11.45 39.51
N GLY A 25 27.85 11.55 39.59
CA GLY A 25 26.95 11.87 40.70
C GLY A 25 25.97 12.97 40.25
N GLY A 26 24.76 12.59 39.79
CA GLY A 26 23.57 13.46 39.78
C GLY A 26 22.97 13.81 38.41
N GLY A 27 21.70 13.44 38.22
CA GLY A 27 20.76 14.07 37.28
C GLY A 27 20.42 13.26 36.03
N GLU A 28 19.63 12.19 36.19
CA GLU A 28 18.89 11.59 35.06
C GLU A 28 17.86 12.60 34.54
N SER A 29 18.22 13.26 33.44
CA SER A 29 17.26 13.66 32.41
C SER A 29 17.58 12.79 31.20
N THR A 30 17.00 11.59 31.15
CA THR A 30 16.93 10.78 29.93
C THR A 30 16.01 11.50 28.94
N SER A 31 16.52 12.54 28.31
CA SER A 31 16.04 12.92 26.99
C SER A 31 16.34 11.73 26.08
N ALA A 32 15.29 11.00 25.70
CA ALA A 32 15.36 10.01 24.64
C ALA A 32 15.99 10.71 23.42
N VAL A 33 17.22 10.32 23.09
CA VAL A 33 17.87 10.74 21.85
C VAL A 33 17.29 9.81 20.80
N ASP A 34 16.25 10.26 20.11
CA ASP A 34 15.89 9.75 18.79
C ASP A 34 17.14 9.87 17.90
N GLY A 35 17.61 8.74 17.37
CA GLY A 35 18.66 8.77 16.36
C GLY A 35 18.21 9.57 15.14
N PRO A 36 19.12 10.21 14.38
CA PRO A 36 18.71 10.97 13.20
C PRO A 36 18.04 10.03 12.19
N SER A 37 16.76 10.27 11.90
CA SER A 37 16.03 9.58 10.84
C SER A 37 16.78 9.76 9.52
N GLN A 38 17.15 8.66 8.86
CA GLN A 38 17.94 8.72 7.64
C GLN A 38 17.20 9.50 6.55
N SER A 39 17.82 10.56 6.05
CA SER A 39 17.33 11.32 4.89
C SER A 39 17.50 10.49 3.62
N LEU A 40 16.39 10.26 2.92
CA LEU A 40 16.30 9.52 1.67
C LEU A 40 15.85 10.44 0.53
N LYS A 41 16.04 9.95 -0.70
CA LYS A 41 15.54 10.56 -1.93
C LYS A 41 14.64 9.57 -2.66
N GLY A 42 13.55 10.07 -3.22
CA GLY A 42 12.68 9.35 -4.14
C GLY A 42 12.55 10.12 -5.44
N VAL A 43 11.95 9.49 -6.45
CA VAL A 43 11.67 10.12 -7.76
C VAL A 43 10.19 9.96 -8.08
N PHE A 44 9.53 11.03 -8.52
CA PHE A 44 8.18 10.95 -9.07
C PHE A 44 8.24 10.72 -10.59
N ILE A 45 7.63 9.63 -11.08
CA ILE A 45 7.74 9.20 -12.49
C ILE A 45 6.37 8.92 -13.12
N ASP A 46 6.08 9.72 -14.15
CA ASP A 46 5.31 9.46 -15.36
C ASP A 46 6.07 10.29 -16.43
N SER A 47 7.21 9.76 -16.87
CA SER A 47 8.47 10.48 -17.06
C SER A 47 8.91 11.26 -15.81
N ARG A 48 10.17 11.70 -15.72
CA ARG A 48 10.61 12.46 -14.54
C ARG A 48 9.82 13.77 -14.48
N VAL A 49 9.08 14.01 -13.40
CA VAL A 49 8.23 15.21 -13.27
C VAL A 49 8.96 16.26 -12.45
N ALA A 50 9.28 17.40 -13.06
CA ALA A 50 9.91 18.56 -12.43
C ALA A 50 8.86 19.62 -12.03
N GLY A 51 9.05 20.25 -10.87
CA GLY A 51 8.16 21.31 -10.38
C GLY A 51 6.93 20.82 -9.62
N LEU A 52 6.80 19.51 -9.35
CA LEU A 52 5.70 18.96 -8.57
C LEU A 52 5.94 19.23 -7.07
N ALA A 53 5.01 19.94 -6.43
CA ALA A 53 5.13 20.23 -5.01
C ALA A 53 4.93 18.96 -4.16
N TYR A 54 5.68 18.86 -3.06
CA TYR A 54 5.56 17.76 -2.11
C TYR A 54 5.79 18.22 -0.67
N LYS A 55 5.22 17.47 0.27
CA LYS A 55 5.39 17.66 1.71
C LYS A 55 5.45 16.32 2.44
N THR A 56 6.33 16.20 3.41
CA THR A 56 6.43 15.06 4.34
C THR A 56 6.24 15.54 5.78
N GLY A 57 6.40 14.63 6.75
CA GLY A 57 6.37 15.00 8.18
C GLY A 57 7.41 16.06 8.56
N SER A 58 8.56 16.09 7.88
CA SER A 58 9.69 16.97 8.21
C SER A 58 10.25 17.79 7.03
N LYS A 59 9.84 17.50 5.79
CA LYS A 59 10.36 18.15 4.58
C LYS A 59 9.24 18.70 3.71
N SER A 60 9.58 19.65 2.84
CA SER A 60 8.70 20.15 1.79
C SER A 60 9.51 20.80 0.68
N GLY A 61 9.02 20.77 -0.54
CA GLY A 61 9.68 21.41 -1.67
C GLY A 61 8.95 21.15 -2.98
N VAL A 62 9.67 21.29 -4.09
CA VAL A 62 9.24 20.86 -5.42
C VAL A 62 10.23 19.83 -5.96
N THR A 63 9.76 18.91 -6.78
CA THR A 63 10.65 17.96 -7.47
C THR A 63 11.61 18.70 -8.39
N ASN A 64 12.87 18.25 -8.43
CA ASN A 64 13.87 18.85 -9.32
C ASN A 64 13.75 18.31 -10.76
N ASN A 65 14.65 18.73 -11.66
CA ASN A 65 14.66 18.29 -13.07
C ASN A 65 14.88 16.78 -13.27
N LEU A 66 15.29 16.07 -12.22
CA LEU A 66 15.40 14.61 -12.22
C LEU A 66 14.16 13.94 -11.61
N GLY A 67 13.12 14.70 -11.27
CA GLY A 67 11.93 14.24 -10.56
C GLY A 67 12.16 13.96 -9.07
N GLU A 68 13.31 14.33 -8.50
CA GLU A 68 13.66 13.93 -7.14
C GLU A 68 12.90 14.73 -6.08
N PHE A 69 12.44 14.04 -5.04
CA PHE A 69 11.93 14.61 -3.79
C PHE A 69 12.67 14.00 -2.59
N GLU A 70 12.62 14.67 -1.45
CA GLU A 70 13.28 14.21 -0.22
C GLU A 70 12.26 13.80 0.86
N TYR A 71 12.58 12.74 1.59
CA TYR A 71 11.79 12.28 2.74
C TYR A 71 12.71 11.62 3.76
N ASN A 72 12.28 11.49 5.01
CA ASN A 72 12.98 10.64 5.97
C ASN A 72 12.37 9.25 6.00
N GLU A 73 13.18 8.24 6.33
CA GLU A 73 12.72 6.86 6.36
C GLU A 73 11.47 6.68 7.22
N GLY A 74 10.40 6.20 6.60
CA GLY A 74 9.13 5.93 7.25
C GLY A 74 8.15 7.08 7.35
N GLU A 75 8.49 8.25 6.79
CA GLU A 75 7.51 9.30 6.53
C GLU A 75 6.62 8.94 5.34
N SER A 76 5.42 9.52 5.34
CA SER A 76 4.61 9.64 4.13
C SER A 76 4.91 10.96 3.42
N VAL A 77 4.64 10.99 2.12
CA VAL A 77 4.72 12.16 1.26
C VAL A 77 3.33 12.46 0.67
N THR A 78 2.94 13.71 0.73
CA THR A 78 1.79 14.28 0.02
C THR A 78 2.33 15.05 -1.16
N PHE A 79 1.88 14.72 -2.37
CA PHE A 79 2.14 15.52 -3.56
C PHE A 79 0.99 16.49 -3.80
N THR A 80 1.32 17.64 -4.35
CA THR A 80 0.39 18.71 -4.67
C THR A 80 0.57 19.13 -6.12
N LEU A 81 -0.46 18.94 -6.94
CA LEU A 81 -0.47 19.36 -8.34
C LEU A 81 -1.40 20.55 -8.52
N PHE A 82 -0.82 21.70 -8.90
CA PHE A 82 -1.54 22.98 -9.08
C PHE A 82 -2.38 23.41 -7.87
N GLY A 83 -1.97 23.05 -6.65
CA GLY A 83 -2.70 23.38 -5.42
C GLY A 83 -3.73 22.33 -4.98
N ASN A 84 -3.82 21.20 -5.68
CA ASN A 84 -4.65 20.05 -5.29
C ASN A 84 -3.76 19.01 -4.61
N ASP A 85 -3.98 18.79 -3.32
CA ASP A 85 -3.28 17.77 -2.54
C ASP A 85 -3.86 16.38 -2.84
N PHE A 86 -2.98 15.39 -3.04
CA PHE A 86 -3.37 13.99 -3.12
C PHE A 86 -3.26 13.30 -1.74
N ASP A 87 -3.86 12.12 -1.62
CA ASP A 87 -3.71 11.29 -0.43
C ASP A 87 -2.21 11.04 -0.14
N ALA A 88 -1.85 11.08 1.14
CA ALA A 88 -0.47 10.85 1.57
C ALA A 88 -0.09 9.37 1.33
N VAL A 89 1.02 9.14 0.63
CA VAL A 89 1.56 7.80 0.34
C VAL A 89 2.88 7.59 1.07
N PRO A 90 3.26 6.35 1.44
CA PRO A 90 4.57 6.09 2.03
C PRO A 90 5.70 6.62 1.15
N GLY A 91 6.71 7.27 1.75
CA GLY A 91 7.91 7.68 1.02
C GLY A 91 8.63 6.46 0.44
N ALA A 92 8.92 6.50 -0.87
CA ALA A 92 9.54 5.40 -1.61
C ALA A 92 10.62 5.92 -2.58
N SER A 93 11.46 5.01 -3.07
CA SER A 93 12.51 5.36 -4.05
C SER A 93 11.94 5.79 -5.40
N VAL A 94 10.75 5.29 -5.74
CA VAL A 94 9.98 5.70 -6.92
C VAL A 94 8.51 5.78 -6.52
N ILE A 95 7.84 6.84 -6.95
CA ILE A 95 6.40 7.06 -6.82
C ILE A 95 5.88 7.45 -8.20
N THR A 96 4.70 6.97 -8.57
CA THR A 96 4.04 7.20 -9.84
C THR A 96 2.64 7.76 -9.61
N PRO A 97 1.95 8.29 -10.63
CA PRO A 97 0.53 8.64 -10.50
C PRO A 97 -0.36 7.47 -10.04
N PHE A 98 0.01 6.22 -10.34
CA PHE A 98 -0.75 5.03 -9.94
C PHE A 98 -0.61 4.72 -8.44
N ASP A 99 0.45 5.19 -7.79
CA ASP A 99 0.61 5.11 -6.34
C ASP A 99 -0.32 6.09 -5.62
N LEU A 100 -0.79 7.14 -6.31
CA LEU A 100 -1.65 8.19 -5.74
C LEU A 100 -3.14 7.83 -5.78
N ILE A 101 -3.52 6.67 -6.33
CA ILE A 101 -4.91 6.19 -6.29
C ILE A 101 -5.32 6.10 -4.81
N GLY A 102 -6.20 7.01 -4.41
CA GLY A 102 -6.55 7.26 -3.02
C GLY A 102 -7.39 6.16 -2.40
N LYS A 103 -7.83 6.40 -1.17
CA LYS A 103 -8.68 5.44 -0.41
C LYS A 103 -10.04 5.18 -1.05
N ASP A 104 -10.52 6.09 -1.90
CA ASP A 104 -11.73 5.91 -2.70
C ASP A 104 -11.55 4.90 -3.83
N GLY A 105 -10.29 4.53 -4.13
CA GLY A 105 -9.93 3.52 -5.11
C GLY A 105 -10.31 3.93 -6.53
N ASN A 106 -10.41 5.23 -6.84
CA ASN A 106 -10.78 5.64 -8.18
C ASN A 106 -9.60 5.50 -9.17
N PRO A 107 -9.63 4.53 -10.10
CA PRO A 107 -8.54 4.33 -11.04
C PRO A 107 -8.36 5.47 -12.06
N ASP A 108 -9.40 6.27 -12.30
CA ASP A 108 -9.33 7.37 -13.28
C ASP A 108 -8.47 8.53 -12.78
N LEU A 109 -8.22 8.63 -11.47
CA LEU A 109 -7.37 9.66 -10.85
C LEU A 109 -5.95 9.64 -11.43
N ALA A 110 -5.30 8.48 -11.47
CA ALA A 110 -3.94 8.35 -12.01
C ALA A 110 -3.87 8.84 -13.47
N ILE A 111 -4.90 8.51 -14.26
CA ILE A 111 -4.95 8.83 -15.68
C ILE A 111 -5.23 10.31 -15.90
N ASN A 112 -6.12 10.91 -15.11
CA ASN A 112 -6.37 12.36 -15.17
C ASN A 112 -5.12 13.17 -14.75
N ILE A 113 -4.33 12.66 -13.80
CA ILE A 113 -3.01 13.24 -13.46
C ILE A 113 -2.09 13.20 -14.67
N VAL A 114 -1.84 12.01 -15.25
CA VAL A 114 -0.96 11.83 -16.44
C VAL A 114 -1.39 12.73 -17.60
N ARG A 115 -2.71 12.76 -17.92
CA ARG A 115 -3.27 13.60 -18.98
C ARG A 115 -2.91 15.06 -18.77
N LEU A 116 -3.05 15.57 -17.55
CA LEU A 116 -2.77 16.96 -17.26
C LEU A 116 -1.27 17.25 -17.26
N LEU A 117 -0.45 16.37 -16.67
CA LEU A 117 1.02 16.45 -16.67
C LEU A 117 1.55 16.61 -18.11
N LEU A 118 1.10 15.76 -19.04
CA LEU A 118 1.49 15.82 -20.45
C LEU A 118 0.95 17.05 -21.19
N THR A 119 -0.21 17.57 -20.78
CA THR A 119 -0.85 18.70 -21.46
C THR A 119 -0.15 20.01 -21.14
N VAL A 120 0.28 20.19 -19.90
CA VAL A 120 0.86 21.45 -19.40
C VAL A 120 2.38 21.45 -19.41
N ASP A 121 3.00 20.37 -19.90
CA ASP A 121 4.44 20.31 -20.10
C ASP A 121 4.94 21.50 -20.93
N THR A 122 5.89 22.25 -20.38
CA THR A 122 6.21 23.60 -20.86
C THR A 122 7.12 23.63 -22.08
N ASP A 123 7.86 22.56 -22.35
CA ASP A 123 8.74 22.43 -23.53
C ASP A 123 8.22 21.41 -24.57
N GLY A 124 7.23 20.59 -24.20
CA GLY A 124 6.60 19.59 -25.06
C GLY A 124 7.50 18.38 -25.34
N ASP A 125 8.61 18.23 -24.61
CA ASP A 125 9.49 17.05 -24.64
C ASP A 125 9.14 16.15 -23.45
N THR A 126 8.37 15.10 -23.71
CA THR A 126 7.86 14.20 -22.68
C THR A 126 8.92 13.28 -22.07
N SER A 127 10.22 13.45 -22.37
CA SER A 127 11.31 12.77 -21.65
C SER A 127 11.46 13.26 -20.20
N THR A 128 11.04 14.49 -19.92
CA THR A 128 10.91 15.07 -18.58
C THR A 128 9.74 16.03 -18.59
N ILE A 129 8.77 15.85 -17.69
CA ILE A 129 7.61 16.74 -17.62
C ILE A 129 7.98 17.98 -16.81
N ASN A 130 7.97 19.16 -17.42
CA ASN A 130 8.31 20.43 -16.79
C ASN A 130 7.03 21.22 -16.48
N LEU A 131 6.61 21.21 -15.20
CA LEU A 131 5.37 21.86 -14.79
C LEU A 131 5.49 23.39 -14.71
N PRO A 132 4.46 24.13 -15.15
CA PRO A 132 4.39 25.57 -14.97
C PRO A 132 4.08 25.92 -13.51
N GLU A 133 4.57 27.07 -13.04
CA GLU A 133 4.24 27.60 -11.72
C GLU A 133 2.86 28.29 -11.76
N THR A 134 1.82 27.51 -11.46
CA THR A 134 0.42 27.96 -11.49
C THR A 134 -0.42 27.20 -10.46
N THR A 135 -1.66 27.63 -10.24
CA THR A 135 -2.61 26.98 -9.33
C THR A 135 -4.01 26.98 -9.89
N ALA A 136 -4.76 25.90 -9.67
CA ALA A 136 -6.15 25.75 -10.03
C ALA A 136 -6.86 24.79 -9.07
N VAL A 137 -8.17 24.92 -8.94
CA VAL A 137 -9.00 23.95 -8.22
C VAL A 137 -9.53 22.96 -9.25
N LEU A 138 -8.98 21.75 -9.25
CA LEU A 138 -9.29 20.71 -10.22
C LEU A 138 -9.70 19.42 -9.51
N ASN A 139 -10.70 18.72 -10.05
CA ASN A 139 -11.18 17.47 -9.47
C ASN A 139 -10.66 16.27 -10.27
N PHE A 140 -9.49 15.74 -9.89
CA PHE A 140 -8.89 14.58 -10.54
C PHE A 140 -9.67 13.27 -10.32
N SER A 141 -10.52 13.20 -9.29
CA SER A 141 -11.32 12.02 -8.93
C SER A 141 -12.61 11.87 -9.75
N GLN A 142 -12.77 12.61 -10.85
CA GLN A 142 -13.86 12.41 -11.81
C GLN A 142 -13.55 11.24 -12.76
N ASP A 143 -14.59 10.68 -13.39
CA ASP A 143 -14.35 9.79 -14.52
C ASP A 143 -13.68 10.56 -15.68
N THR A 144 -12.95 9.85 -16.54
CA THR A 144 -12.14 10.47 -17.60
C THR A 144 -12.95 11.35 -18.57
N ALA A 145 -14.21 11.00 -18.85
CA ALA A 145 -15.09 11.77 -19.72
C ALA A 145 -15.61 13.03 -19.02
N ALA A 146 -15.99 12.92 -17.75
CA ALA A 146 -16.37 14.07 -16.93
C ALA A 146 -15.20 15.05 -16.75
N PHE A 147 -13.99 14.55 -16.50
CA PHE A 147 -12.78 15.37 -16.35
C PHE A 147 -12.47 16.18 -17.62
N GLU A 148 -12.62 15.57 -18.80
CA GLU A 148 -12.38 16.24 -20.08
C GLU A 148 -13.40 17.36 -20.37
N ASN A 149 -14.62 17.18 -19.91
CA ASN A 149 -15.71 18.15 -20.09
C ASN A 149 -15.84 19.13 -18.91
N ASP A 150 -14.98 19.02 -17.89
CA ASP A 150 -15.02 19.89 -16.71
C ASP A 150 -14.60 21.32 -17.10
N GLN A 151 -15.41 22.30 -16.70
CA GLN A 151 -15.18 23.70 -17.03
C GLN A 151 -13.87 24.24 -16.43
N ALA A 152 -13.51 23.82 -15.22
CA ALA A 152 -12.27 24.24 -14.57
C ALA A 152 -11.05 23.66 -15.29
N VAL A 153 -11.12 22.38 -15.70
CA VAL A 153 -10.07 21.71 -16.48
C VAL A 153 -9.89 22.38 -17.83
N THR A 154 -10.97 22.59 -18.57
CA THR A 154 -10.91 23.21 -19.91
C THR A 154 -10.38 24.65 -19.87
N GLN A 155 -10.78 25.45 -18.87
CA GLN A 155 -10.24 26.81 -18.67
C GLN A 155 -8.75 26.77 -18.32
N PHE A 156 -8.37 25.90 -17.38
CA PHE A 156 -6.98 25.76 -16.97
C PHE A 156 -6.07 25.36 -18.14
N VAL A 157 -6.49 24.38 -18.96
CA VAL A 157 -5.75 23.94 -20.15
C VAL A 157 -5.64 25.08 -21.18
N GLN A 158 -6.70 25.85 -21.41
CA GLN A 158 -6.66 27.00 -22.32
C GLN A 158 -5.70 28.11 -21.87
N GLU A 159 -5.52 28.28 -20.56
CA GLU A 159 -4.65 29.31 -19.98
C GLU A 159 -3.18 28.87 -19.88
N ASN A 160 -2.92 27.56 -19.75
CA ASN A 160 -1.60 27.03 -19.38
C ASN A 160 -1.01 26.04 -20.40
N SER A 161 -1.69 25.79 -21.54
CA SER A 161 -1.19 24.92 -22.61
C SER A 161 -1.46 25.49 -24.01
N ASN A 162 -0.66 25.04 -24.98
CA ASN A 162 -0.86 25.32 -26.41
C ASN A 162 -1.62 24.20 -27.14
N THR A 163 -1.98 23.13 -26.44
CA THR A 163 -2.72 22.00 -26.99
C THR A 163 -4.03 21.77 -26.24
N ALA A 164 -4.90 20.94 -26.82
CA ALA A 164 -6.01 20.37 -26.07
C ALA A 164 -5.49 19.41 -24.98
N LEU A 165 -6.35 19.10 -24.00
CA LEU A 165 -6.09 18.05 -23.02
C LEU A 165 -5.79 16.73 -23.74
N LYS A 166 -4.70 16.06 -23.35
CA LYS A 166 -4.35 14.74 -23.88
C LYS A 166 -5.47 13.73 -23.66
N SER A 167 -5.68 12.83 -24.62
CA SER A 167 -6.68 11.77 -24.48
C SER A 167 -6.25 10.75 -23.41
N ALA A 168 -7.20 9.96 -22.91
CA ALA A 168 -6.88 8.89 -21.97
C ALA A 168 -5.95 7.84 -22.61
N GLU A 169 -6.13 7.54 -23.90
CA GLU A 169 -5.29 6.60 -24.64
C GLU A 169 -3.85 7.13 -24.83
N GLU A 170 -3.68 8.44 -25.09
CA GLU A 170 -2.34 9.05 -25.14
C GLU A 170 -1.63 8.94 -23.79
N ALA A 171 -2.35 9.18 -22.69
CA ALA A 171 -1.84 9.05 -21.32
C ALA A 171 -1.44 7.60 -20.99
N GLU A 172 -2.25 6.61 -21.36
CA GLU A 172 -1.96 5.18 -21.18
C GLU A 172 -0.70 4.76 -21.96
N GLN A 173 -0.56 5.22 -23.21
CA GLN A 173 0.61 4.93 -24.03
C GLN A 173 1.88 5.55 -23.43
N HIS A 174 1.79 6.81 -22.99
CA HIS A 174 2.91 7.49 -22.33
C HIS A 174 3.33 6.78 -21.04
N THR A 175 2.36 6.37 -20.23
CA THR A 175 2.60 5.60 -19.00
C THR A 175 3.40 4.32 -19.31
N LYS A 176 2.98 3.57 -20.33
CA LYS A 176 3.68 2.34 -20.74
C LYS A 176 5.15 2.62 -21.12
N GLN A 177 5.41 3.70 -21.84
CA GLN A 177 6.76 4.11 -22.22
C GLN A 177 7.58 4.59 -21.02
N SER A 178 6.96 5.36 -20.12
CA SER A 178 7.60 5.88 -18.91
C SER A 178 8.14 4.80 -17.99
N PHE A 179 7.46 3.64 -17.97
CA PHE A 179 7.84 2.49 -17.15
C PHE A 179 8.96 1.63 -17.74
N GLU A 180 9.53 2.06 -18.87
CA GLU A 180 10.83 1.57 -19.37
C GLU A 180 12.03 2.30 -18.72
N ASP A 181 11.81 3.30 -17.85
CA ASP A 181 12.89 4.00 -17.11
C ASP A 181 13.71 2.99 -16.27
N PRO A 182 15.06 3.11 -16.24
CA PRO A 182 15.93 2.24 -15.45
C PRO A 182 15.59 2.16 -13.95
N ALA A 183 14.90 3.16 -13.41
CA ALA A 183 14.39 3.15 -12.04
C ALA A 183 13.44 1.97 -11.77
N PHE A 184 12.84 1.37 -12.80
CA PHE A 184 11.92 0.24 -12.69
C PHE A 184 12.56 -1.12 -13.00
N GLU A 185 13.84 -1.18 -13.35
CA GLU A 185 14.54 -2.44 -13.58
C GLU A 185 14.42 -3.38 -12.36
N GLY A 186 13.99 -4.62 -12.60
CA GLY A 186 13.80 -5.63 -11.57
C GLY A 186 12.58 -5.42 -10.65
N LYS A 187 11.72 -4.43 -10.93
CA LYS A 187 10.50 -4.19 -10.13
C LYS A 187 9.27 -4.99 -10.59
N GLY A 188 9.37 -5.66 -11.74
CA GLY A 188 8.36 -6.61 -12.23
C GLY A 188 8.15 -7.81 -11.30
N LYS A 189 7.35 -8.78 -11.75
CA LYS A 189 6.98 -9.97 -10.99
C LYS A 189 7.09 -11.22 -11.83
N GLU A 190 7.82 -12.19 -11.31
CA GLU A 190 7.85 -13.54 -11.85
C GLU A 190 6.81 -14.37 -11.10
N LEU A 191 5.77 -14.79 -11.82
CA LEU A 191 4.66 -15.55 -11.26
C LEU A 191 4.91 -17.06 -11.34
N ALA A 192 5.79 -17.55 -12.22
CA ALA A 192 6.00 -18.99 -12.36
C ALA A 192 6.46 -19.63 -11.03
N GLY A 193 5.77 -20.70 -10.62
CA GLY A 193 6.02 -21.39 -9.35
C GLY A 193 5.51 -20.66 -8.11
N THR A 194 4.73 -19.58 -8.27
CA THR A 194 4.19 -18.80 -7.16
C THR A 194 2.69 -19.08 -6.93
N THR A 195 2.22 -18.72 -5.74
CA THR A 195 0.81 -18.65 -5.41
C THR A 195 0.43 -17.21 -5.14
N VAL A 196 -0.53 -16.72 -5.91
CA VAL A 196 -1.09 -15.38 -5.76
C VAL A 196 -2.41 -15.47 -5.01
N TYR A 197 -2.60 -14.58 -4.05
CA TYR A 197 -3.84 -14.46 -3.29
C TYR A 197 -4.52 -13.14 -3.63
N SER A 198 -5.85 -13.16 -3.76
CA SER A 198 -6.65 -11.96 -3.92
C SER A 198 -7.80 -11.90 -2.93
N LEU A 199 -7.97 -10.75 -2.30
CA LEU A 199 -9.23 -10.34 -1.65
C LEU A 199 -9.95 -9.41 -2.63
N ILE A 200 -11.24 -9.65 -2.84
CA ILE A 200 -12.03 -8.92 -3.82
C ILE A 200 -13.12 -8.15 -3.08
N GLU A 201 -13.18 -6.84 -3.30
CA GLU A 201 -14.22 -5.98 -2.75
C GLU A 201 -15.16 -5.53 -3.85
N SER A 202 -16.46 -5.72 -3.65
CA SER A 202 -17.49 -5.28 -4.60
C SER A 202 -18.20 -4.04 -4.07
N THR A 203 -18.23 -2.96 -4.85
CA THR A 203 -19.06 -1.79 -4.49
C THR A 203 -20.55 -2.12 -4.52
N ARG A 204 -20.96 -3.08 -5.36
CA ARG A 204 -22.35 -3.57 -5.46
C ARG A 204 -22.74 -4.46 -4.30
N CYS A 205 -21.84 -5.37 -3.92
CA CYS A 205 -22.06 -6.36 -2.87
C CYS A 205 -21.04 -6.19 -1.75
N PRO A 206 -21.07 -5.07 -1.00
CA PRO A 206 -20.00 -4.68 -0.07
C PRO A 206 -19.88 -5.59 1.17
N ASN A 207 -20.94 -6.36 1.45
CA ASN A 207 -21.00 -7.29 2.58
C ASN A 207 -20.55 -8.71 2.22
N GLU A 208 -20.35 -9.01 0.93
CA GLU A 208 -19.91 -10.33 0.50
C GLU A 208 -18.40 -10.46 0.62
N THR A 209 -17.96 -11.65 1.04
CA THR A 209 -16.53 -11.97 1.10
C THR A 209 -16.13 -12.67 -0.18
N LEU A 210 -15.34 -11.96 -0.99
CA LEU A 210 -14.87 -12.48 -2.26
C LEU A 210 -13.35 -12.66 -2.24
N ARG A 211 -12.88 -13.75 -2.84
CA ARG A 211 -11.47 -14.15 -2.91
C ARG A 211 -11.19 -14.95 -4.16
N ALA A 212 -9.91 -15.03 -4.52
CA ALA A 212 -9.42 -16.04 -5.45
C ALA A 212 -7.95 -16.36 -5.13
N THR A 213 -7.57 -17.62 -5.32
CA THR A 213 -6.17 -18.06 -5.26
C THR A 213 -5.76 -18.53 -6.65
N TYR A 214 -4.59 -18.09 -7.11
CA TYR A 214 -4.03 -18.47 -8.40
C TYR A 214 -2.68 -19.15 -8.17
N GLU A 215 -2.56 -20.43 -8.54
CA GLU A 215 -1.29 -21.17 -8.49
C GLU A 215 -0.71 -21.28 -9.91
N PHE A 216 0.45 -20.69 -10.12
CA PHE A 216 1.11 -20.64 -11.43
C PHE A 216 2.12 -21.79 -11.56
N GLY A 217 1.75 -22.85 -12.25
CA GLY A 217 2.55 -24.07 -12.41
C GLY A 217 3.60 -24.02 -13.54
N GLY A 218 3.85 -22.86 -14.13
CA GLY A 218 4.70 -22.69 -15.32
C GLY A 218 3.86 -22.54 -16.59
N ASP A 219 3.28 -23.64 -17.09
CA ASP A 219 2.44 -23.61 -18.31
C ASP A 219 0.96 -23.35 -18.03
N ASN A 220 0.52 -23.65 -16.80
CA ASN A 220 -0.88 -23.58 -16.39
C ASN A 220 -1.05 -22.69 -15.16
N THR A 221 -2.24 -22.10 -15.04
CA THR A 221 -2.72 -21.44 -13.82
C THR A 221 -3.87 -22.24 -13.25
N VAL A 222 -3.74 -22.69 -12.00
CA VAL A 222 -4.84 -23.30 -11.24
C VAL A 222 -5.56 -22.19 -10.49
N VAL A 223 -6.80 -21.92 -10.88
CA VAL A 223 -7.69 -20.99 -10.19
C VAL A 223 -8.44 -21.76 -9.12
N ILE A 224 -8.34 -21.33 -7.87
CA ILE A 224 -8.91 -22.00 -6.71
C ILE A 224 -9.86 -21.04 -6.00
N ASN A 225 -11.12 -21.46 -5.85
CA ASN A 225 -12.15 -20.74 -5.12
C ASN A 225 -12.29 -19.27 -5.53
N GLU A 226 -12.18 -18.97 -6.83
CA GLU A 226 -12.51 -17.65 -7.35
C GLU A 226 -14.01 -17.42 -7.18
N THR A 227 -14.36 -16.52 -6.28
CA THR A 227 -15.74 -16.19 -5.97
C THR A 227 -16.23 -15.09 -6.90
N VAL A 228 -17.34 -15.34 -7.57
CA VAL A 228 -18.06 -14.35 -8.37
C VAL A 228 -19.38 -14.01 -7.69
N VAL A 229 -19.84 -12.77 -7.86
CA VAL A 229 -21.15 -12.29 -7.39
C VAL A 229 -22.06 -12.02 -8.57
N ASP A 230 -23.31 -12.45 -8.45
CA ASP A 230 -24.36 -12.06 -9.38
C ASP A 230 -25.00 -10.70 -9.02
N GLU A 231 -26.01 -10.29 -9.80
CA GLU A 231 -26.72 -9.02 -9.58
C GLU A 231 -27.55 -8.98 -8.28
N PHE A 232 -27.80 -10.14 -7.66
CA PHE A 232 -28.52 -10.31 -6.40
C PHE A 232 -27.58 -10.58 -5.22
N CYS A 233 -26.26 -10.40 -5.42
CA CYS A 233 -25.22 -10.72 -4.44
C CYS A 233 -25.16 -12.20 -4.05
N GLY A 234 -25.63 -13.10 -4.92
CA GLY A 234 -25.37 -14.52 -4.81
C GLY A 234 -23.90 -14.83 -5.09
N VAL A 235 -23.21 -15.43 -4.12
CA VAL A 235 -21.79 -15.81 -4.26
C VAL A 235 -21.67 -17.22 -4.79
N THR A 236 -20.92 -17.39 -5.88
CA THR A 236 -20.53 -18.71 -6.40
C THR A 236 -19.02 -18.83 -6.42
N ALA A 237 -18.48 -19.93 -5.89
CA ALA A 237 -17.07 -20.25 -5.97
C ALA A 237 -16.78 -21.15 -7.18
N LEU A 238 -15.79 -20.77 -7.96
CA LEU A 238 -15.34 -21.49 -9.14
C LEU A 238 -13.88 -21.93 -8.95
N SER A 239 -13.57 -23.12 -9.45
CA SER A 239 -12.20 -23.62 -9.51
C SER A 239 -11.98 -24.25 -10.87
N GLU A 240 -10.88 -23.88 -11.51
CA GLU A 240 -10.54 -24.32 -12.86
C GLU A 240 -9.02 -24.40 -13.05
N THR A 241 -8.59 -24.99 -14.15
CA THR A 241 -7.18 -24.98 -14.57
C THR A 241 -7.14 -24.50 -16.00
N LEU A 242 -6.40 -23.43 -16.22
CA LEU A 242 -6.26 -22.76 -17.52
C LEU A 242 -4.81 -22.83 -17.97
N LEU A 243 -4.56 -22.74 -19.28
CA LEU A 243 -3.23 -22.37 -19.76
C LEU A 243 -2.91 -20.94 -19.26
N VAL A 244 -1.65 -20.64 -18.99
CA VAL A 244 -1.26 -19.27 -18.58
C VAL A 244 -1.72 -18.23 -19.58
N THR A 245 -1.58 -18.49 -20.88
CA THR A 245 -2.05 -17.59 -21.94
C THR A 245 -3.56 -17.32 -21.87
N ASP A 246 -4.34 -18.34 -21.52
CA ASP A 246 -5.81 -18.22 -21.42
C ASP A 246 -6.19 -17.44 -20.17
N PHE A 247 -5.50 -17.66 -19.05
CA PHE A 247 -5.66 -16.85 -17.84
C PHE A 247 -5.30 -15.38 -18.11
N MET A 248 -4.12 -15.12 -18.70
CA MET A 248 -3.61 -13.77 -18.95
C MET A 248 -4.46 -12.95 -19.91
N SER A 249 -5.07 -13.61 -20.90
CA SER A 249 -5.97 -12.97 -21.88
C SER A 249 -7.43 -12.91 -21.43
N ARG A 250 -7.78 -13.47 -20.26
CA ARG A 250 -9.14 -13.45 -19.73
C ARG A 250 -9.62 -12.01 -19.52
N ILE A 251 -10.78 -11.68 -20.07
CA ILE A 251 -11.39 -10.36 -19.89
C ILE A 251 -11.60 -10.11 -18.39
N GLY A 252 -11.19 -8.94 -17.90
CA GLY A 252 -11.30 -8.58 -16.50
C GLY A 252 -10.31 -9.29 -15.58
N ASN A 253 -9.30 -10.00 -16.12
CA ASN A 253 -8.22 -10.56 -15.32
C ASN A 253 -7.51 -9.44 -14.52
N PRO A 254 -7.34 -9.58 -13.19
CA PRO A 254 -6.67 -8.58 -12.35
C PRO A 254 -5.14 -8.53 -12.51
N LEU A 255 -4.52 -9.45 -13.26
CA LEU A 255 -3.07 -9.60 -13.44
C LEU A 255 -2.65 -9.73 -14.90
N SER A 256 -3.39 -9.15 -15.86
CA SER A 256 -3.09 -9.35 -17.28
C SER A 256 -1.66 -8.93 -17.61
N CYS A 257 -0.81 -9.92 -17.92
CA CYS A 257 0.59 -9.79 -18.36
C CYS A 257 0.77 -10.60 -19.65
N GLU A 258 1.82 -10.38 -20.43
CA GLU A 258 2.07 -11.18 -21.64
C GLU A 258 2.29 -12.68 -21.34
N ASP A 259 2.90 -13.01 -20.20
CA ASP A 259 3.13 -14.35 -19.67
C ASP A 259 3.24 -14.29 -18.13
N THR A 260 3.76 -15.33 -17.48
CA THR A 260 4.12 -15.37 -16.06
C THR A 260 5.15 -14.32 -15.64
N SER A 261 5.89 -13.71 -16.57
CA SER A 261 6.82 -12.62 -16.28
C SER A 261 6.17 -11.26 -16.53
N CYS A 262 5.61 -10.68 -15.48
CA CYS A 262 4.96 -9.38 -15.53
C CYS A 262 5.98 -8.25 -15.42
N SER A 263 6.03 -7.36 -16.42
CA SER A 263 6.85 -6.14 -16.30
C SER A 263 6.21 -5.12 -15.35
N TYR A 264 6.99 -4.15 -14.87
CA TYR A 264 6.46 -3.09 -14.00
C TYR A 264 5.35 -2.28 -14.70
N GLY A 265 5.51 -1.99 -16.00
CA GLY A 265 4.50 -1.26 -16.77
C GLY A 265 3.25 -2.08 -17.09
N GLU A 266 3.31 -3.41 -17.01
CA GLU A 266 2.09 -4.24 -17.11
C GLU A 266 1.29 -4.24 -15.81
N LEU A 267 1.97 -4.07 -14.68
CA LEU A 267 1.37 -3.99 -13.35
C LEU A 267 1.05 -2.54 -12.93
N ASN A 268 1.30 -1.57 -13.79
CA ASN A 268 0.96 -0.16 -13.61
C ASN A 268 0.41 0.37 -14.94
N ARG A 269 -0.81 -0.01 -15.29
CA ARG A 269 -1.46 0.48 -16.51
C ARG A 269 -2.96 0.40 -16.38
N SER A 270 -3.62 1.16 -17.24
CA SER A 270 -5.01 0.93 -17.59
C SER A 270 -5.09 0.27 -18.96
N TYR A 271 -6.01 -0.70 -19.12
CA TYR A 271 -6.31 -1.34 -20.40
C TYR A 271 -7.78 -1.80 -20.43
N GLY A 272 -8.31 -2.01 -21.63
CA GLY A 272 -9.69 -2.44 -21.84
C GLY A 272 -10.32 -1.74 -23.04
N THR A 273 -11.62 -1.99 -23.26
CA THR A 273 -12.38 -1.33 -24.34
C THR A 273 -13.73 -0.85 -23.85
N GLY A 274 -14.04 0.43 -24.09
CA GLY A 274 -15.33 1.01 -23.72
C GLY A 274 -15.57 0.97 -22.20
N ALA A 275 -16.70 0.40 -21.80
CA ALA A 275 -17.16 0.27 -20.42
C ALA A 275 -16.27 -0.60 -19.51
N SER A 276 -15.59 -1.61 -20.06
CA SER A 276 -14.83 -2.57 -19.28
C SER A 276 -13.35 -2.21 -19.29
N ARG A 277 -12.92 -1.48 -18.26
CA ARG A 277 -11.54 -1.06 -18.05
C ARG A 277 -10.96 -1.76 -16.81
N VAL A 278 -9.71 -2.19 -16.90
CA VAL A 278 -8.93 -2.66 -15.77
C VAL A 278 -7.77 -1.69 -15.56
N THR A 279 -7.60 -1.24 -14.33
CA THR A 279 -6.44 -0.44 -13.92
C THR A 279 -5.70 -1.19 -12.84
N ILE A 280 -4.43 -1.47 -13.07
CA ILE A 280 -3.55 -2.14 -12.12
C ILE A 280 -2.56 -1.10 -11.58
N SER A 281 -2.34 -1.12 -10.27
CA SER A 281 -1.34 -0.32 -9.57
C SER A 281 -0.47 -1.23 -8.70
N GLN A 282 0.84 -1.17 -8.90
CA GLN A 282 1.84 -1.96 -8.21
C GLN A 282 2.95 -1.02 -7.75
N PRO A 283 2.96 -0.67 -6.45
CA PRO A 283 3.98 0.24 -5.95
C PRO A 283 5.40 -0.29 -6.13
N ALA A 284 6.30 0.57 -6.55
CA ALA A 284 7.62 0.18 -7.05
C ALA A 284 8.43 -0.72 -6.09
N GLY A 285 8.60 -2.00 -6.45
CA GLY A 285 9.40 -2.96 -5.69
C GLY A 285 8.67 -3.67 -4.54
N THR A 286 7.35 -3.53 -4.47
CA THR A 286 6.55 -4.21 -3.45
C THR A 286 6.12 -5.62 -3.86
N GLY A 287 5.65 -6.42 -2.90
CA GLY A 287 5.14 -7.79 -3.11
C GLY A 287 3.64 -7.88 -3.40
N TYR A 288 3.01 -6.77 -3.82
CA TYR A 288 1.57 -6.67 -4.03
C TYR A 288 1.20 -5.71 -5.14
N ALA A 289 -0.04 -5.83 -5.59
CA ALA A 289 -0.70 -4.91 -6.50
C ALA A 289 -2.17 -4.75 -6.10
N THR A 290 -2.79 -3.70 -6.60
CA THR A 290 -4.24 -3.50 -6.55
C THR A 290 -4.75 -3.40 -7.97
N ALA A 291 -5.81 -4.12 -8.30
CA ALA A 291 -6.47 -4.00 -9.59
C ALA A 291 -7.93 -3.57 -9.42
N TYR A 292 -8.35 -2.60 -10.22
CA TYR A 292 -9.71 -2.09 -10.27
C TYR A 292 -10.32 -2.53 -11.58
N THR A 293 -11.48 -3.19 -11.53
CA THR A 293 -12.19 -3.66 -12.73
C THR A 293 -13.68 -3.37 -12.61
N GLY A 294 -14.29 -2.88 -13.69
CA GLY A 294 -15.73 -2.60 -13.74
C GLY A 294 -16.06 -1.35 -14.54
N GLU A 295 -17.34 -0.95 -14.48
CA GLU A 295 -17.88 0.23 -15.15
C GLU A 295 -18.62 1.11 -14.14
N GLY A 296 -18.32 2.41 -14.14
CA GLY A 296 -19.01 3.42 -13.33
C GLY A 296 -19.00 3.08 -11.85
N SER A 297 -20.19 3.01 -11.22
CA SER A 297 -20.31 2.76 -9.78
C SER A 297 -20.19 1.28 -9.38
N ASN A 298 -20.08 0.35 -10.33
CA ASN A 298 -19.96 -1.08 -10.06
C ASN A 298 -18.52 -1.54 -10.31
N MET A 299 -17.66 -1.35 -9.30
CA MET A 299 -16.27 -1.79 -9.35
C MET A 299 -16.04 -3.00 -8.44
N LEU A 300 -15.18 -3.89 -8.93
CA LEU A 300 -14.46 -4.84 -8.12
C LEU A 300 -13.05 -4.32 -7.89
N THR A 301 -12.61 -4.33 -6.64
CA THR A 301 -11.23 -4.03 -6.25
C THR A 301 -10.55 -5.32 -5.81
N TYR A 302 -9.51 -5.72 -6.52
CA TYR A 302 -8.68 -6.88 -6.22
C TYR A 302 -7.45 -6.40 -5.46
N HIS A 303 -7.32 -6.82 -4.21
CA HIS A 303 -6.12 -6.64 -3.41
C HIS A 303 -5.25 -7.88 -3.58
N ILE A 304 -4.14 -7.76 -4.29
CA ILE A 304 -3.38 -8.90 -4.81
C ILE A 304 -2.04 -9.02 -4.11
N ALA A 305 -1.76 -10.17 -3.52
CA ALA A 305 -0.45 -10.53 -2.99
C ALA A 305 0.22 -11.55 -3.91
N PHE A 306 1.41 -11.24 -4.43
CA PHE A 306 2.13 -12.11 -5.39
C PHE A 306 2.72 -13.39 -4.77
N ALA A 307 2.68 -13.49 -3.44
CA ALA A 307 3.13 -14.63 -2.66
C ALA A 307 2.40 -14.63 -1.31
N ASP A 308 2.71 -15.60 -0.45
CA ASP A 308 2.41 -15.53 0.98
C ASP A 308 3.26 -14.41 1.63
N TYR A 309 2.89 -13.15 1.37
CA TYR A 309 3.55 -11.98 1.95
C TYR A 309 3.37 -12.03 3.47
N ARG A 310 4.49 -12.04 4.19
CA ARG A 310 4.54 -12.03 5.64
C ARG A 310 4.89 -10.64 6.12
N PHE A 311 4.01 -10.11 6.96
CA PHE A 311 4.24 -8.90 7.70
C PHE A 311 5.00 -9.21 8.98
N ASP A 312 6.24 -8.75 9.07
CA ASP A 312 7.07 -8.90 10.27
C ASP A 312 6.93 -7.68 11.17
N LEU A 313 6.40 -7.89 12.37
CA LEU A 313 6.29 -6.87 13.43
C LEU A 313 7.53 -6.79 14.31
N SER A 314 8.54 -7.64 14.14
CA SER A 314 9.74 -7.68 14.99
C SER A 314 10.41 -6.31 15.07
N GLY A 315 10.61 -5.82 16.29
CA GLY A 315 11.25 -4.53 16.54
C GLY A 315 10.41 -3.31 16.14
N LYS A 316 9.12 -3.48 15.83
CA LYS A 316 8.20 -2.40 15.43
C LYS A 316 7.25 -2.02 16.54
N ILE A 317 6.59 -0.88 16.36
CA ILE A 317 5.46 -0.45 17.18
C ILE A 317 4.17 -0.52 16.35
N LEU A 318 3.08 -1.04 16.92
CA LEU A 318 1.75 -1.01 16.32
C LEU A 318 0.82 -0.18 17.18
N ASP A 319 0.30 0.93 16.67
CA ASP A 319 -0.75 1.70 17.34
C ASP A 319 -2.11 1.29 16.81
N THR A 320 -3.00 0.83 17.68
CA THR A 320 -4.39 0.57 17.32
C THR A 320 -5.27 1.71 17.80
N LYS A 321 -6.25 2.06 16.99
CA LYS A 321 -7.28 3.05 17.28
C LYS A 321 -8.62 2.49 16.90
N MET A 322 -9.49 2.32 17.89
CA MET A 322 -10.81 1.75 17.77
C MET A 322 -11.86 2.81 18.09
N THR A 323 -12.86 2.93 17.22
CA THR A 323 -14.09 3.69 17.45
C THR A 323 -15.30 2.75 17.50
N VAL A 324 -16.40 3.19 18.12
CA VAL A 324 -17.63 2.39 18.28
C VAL A 324 -18.85 3.15 17.76
N SER A 325 -19.76 2.45 17.08
CA SER A 325 -20.86 3.07 16.33
C SER A 325 -21.88 3.87 17.17
N TYR A 326 -21.91 3.68 18.48
CA TYR A 326 -22.81 4.42 19.38
C TYR A 326 -22.16 5.67 20.02
N CYS A 327 -20.91 5.98 19.67
CA CYS A 327 -20.18 7.15 20.14
C CYS A 327 -19.77 8.05 18.97
N ASP A 328 -19.41 9.29 19.30
CA ASP A 328 -18.74 10.18 18.36
C ASP A 328 -17.36 9.61 17.97
N SER A 329 -16.95 9.78 16.71
CA SER A 329 -15.68 9.25 16.19
C SER A 329 -14.44 9.85 16.87
N ALA A 330 -14.56 10.98 17.57
CA ALA A 330 -13.49 11.54 18.38
C ALA A 330 -13.19 10.74 19.65
N VAL A 331 -14.08 9.82 20.07
CA VAL A 331 -13.85 8.92 21.21
C VAL A 331 -13.13 7.67 20.73
N GLU A 332 -11.81 7.66 20.88
CA GLU A 332 -10.93 6.59 20.44
C GLU A 332 -10.37 5.81 21.65
N ALA A 333 -10.39 4.49 21.55
CA ALA A 333 -9.66 3.57 22.41
C ALA A 333 -8.58 2.84 21.58
N GLY A 334 -7.68 2.10 22.21
CA GLY A 334 -6.73 1.24 21.51
C GLY A 334 -5.48 0.94 22.33
N TYR A 335 -4.53 0.27 21.70
CA TYR A 335 -3.26 -0.13 22.31
C TYR A 335 -2.08 0.32 21.45
N GLU A 336 -1.00 0.76 22.10
CA GLU A 336 0.33 0.75 21.52
C GLU A 336 0.99 -0.59 21.85
N TYR A 337 1.37 -1.37 20.82
CA TYR A 337 2.12 -2.62 20.95
C TYR A 337 3.58 -2.37 20.59
N THR A 338 4.51 -2.68 21.48
CA THR A 338 5.96 -2.71 21.19
C THR A 338 6.41 -4.15 21.04
N PHE A 339 6.80 -4.55 19.84
CA PHE A 339 7.27 -5.90 19.54
C PHE A 339 8.79 -6.01 19.75
N ARG A 340 9.21 -6.96 20.57
CA ARG A 340 10.60 -7.22 20.92
C ARG A 340 11.04 -8.58 20.35
N ASP A 341 12.26 -9.01 20.66
CA ASP A 341 12.82 -10.24 20.11
C ASP A 341 12.03 -11.51 20.48
N SER A 342 11.37 -11.53 21.64
CA SER A 342 10.68 -12.72 22.17
C SER A 342 9.29 -12.48 22.76
N ASP A 343 8.88 -11.21 22.86
CA ASP A 343 7.62 -10.80 23.48
C ASP A 343 7.09 -9.52 22.84
N TYR A 344 5.91 -9.11 23.27
CA TYR A 344 5.42 -7.76 23.02
C TYR A 344 4.84 -7.16 24.29
N VAL A 345 4.91 -5.84 24.37
CA VAL A 345 4.25 -5.05 25.42
C VAL A 345 3.12 -4.29 24.78
N ARG A 346 1.93 -4.36 25.36
CA ARG A 346 0.81 -3.51 24.96
C ARG A 346 0.44 -2.54 26.08
N VAL A 347 0.25 -1.27 25.73
CA VAL A 347 -0.15 -0.19 26.63
C VAL A 347 -1.40 0.47 26.07
N GLY A 348 -2.51 0.45 26.83
CA GLY A 348 -3.77 1.05 26.39
C GLY A 348 -5.02 0.32 26.88
N SER A 349 -6.13 0.53 26.20
CA SER A 349 -7.45 0.01 26.53
C SER A 349 -8.24 -0.18 25.25
N ASP A 350 -8.94 -1.29 25.09
CA ASP A 350 -9.88 -1.60 24.02
C ASP A 350 -11.34 -1.45 24.45
N TYR A 351 -11.58 -0.78 25.58
CA TYR A 351 -12.93 -0.62 26.14
C TYR A 351 -13.44 0.81 25.96
N ILE A 352 -14.63 0.93 25.37
CA ILE A 352 -15.44 2.15 25.37
C ILE A 352 -16.80 1.81 26.01
N SER A 353 -17.21 2.58 27.01
CA SER A 353 -18.49 2.38 27.70
C SER A 353 -19.66 2.93 26.87
N ARG A 354 -20.90 2.53 27.19
CA ARG A 354 -22.11 3.13 26.58
C ARG A 354 -22.29 4.62 26.88
N ALA A 355 -21.55 5.16 27.85
CA ALA A 355 -21.46 6.60 28.12
C ALA A 355 -20.35 7.29 27.31
N CYS A 356 -19.70 6.57 26.40
CA CYS A 356 -18.58 7.04 25.58
C CYS A 356 -17.35 7.46 26.39
N GLU A 357 -17.08 6.71 27.46
CA GLU A 357 -15.89 6.86 28.28
C GLU A 357 -14.91 5.72 27.94
N VAL A 358 -13.66 6.09 27.66
CA VAL A 358 -12.57 5.13 27.39
C VAL A 358 -12.12 4.51 28.70
N GLY A 359 -12.00 3.18 28.74
CA GLY A 359 -11.53 2.46 29.92
C GLY A 359 -10.10 2.82 30.29
N GLU A 360 -9.77 2.69 31.58
CA GLU A 360 -8.42 2.96 32.10
C GLU A 360 -7.35 2.13 31.37
N PRO A 361 -6.21 2.74 30.98
CA PRO A 361 -5.16 2.04 30.26
C PRO A 361 -4.49 0.99 31.14
N THR A 362 -4.13 -0.13 30.52
CA THR A 362 -3.37 -1.21 31.16
C THR A 362 -2.08 -1.46 30.41
N THR A 363 -1.05 -1.89 31.13
CA THR A 363 0.21 -2.38 30.55
C THR A 363 0.30 -3.88 30.74
N LYS A 364 0.50 -4.62 29.65
CA LYS A 364 0.69 -6.08 29.71
C LYS A 364 1.87 -6.49 28.85
N VAL A 365 2.73 -7.33 29.42
CA VAL A 365 3.75 -8.09 28.68
C VAL A 365 3.15 -9.43 28.31
N ARG A 366 3.34 -9.86 27.07
CA ARG A 366 2.79 -11.10 26.50
C ARG A 366 3.86 -11.76 25.65
N SER A 367 4.00 -13.08 25.78
CA SER A 367 4.77 -13.84 24.79
C SER A 367 3.99 -13.91 23.48
N PHE A 368 4.68 -14.16 22.36
CA PHE A 368 3.99 -14.37 21.09
C PHE A 368 3.04 -15.57 21.11
N ALA A 369 3.32 -16.57 21.93
CA ALA A 369 2.45 -17.74 22.11
C ALA A 369 1.13 -17.41 22.85
N ASP A 370 1.07 -16.28 23.56
CA ASP A 370 -0.15 -15.82 24.22
C ASP A 370 -1.09 -15.04 23.27
N ASN A 371 -0.71 -14.89 21.99
CA ASN A 371 -1.53 -14.17 21.03
C ASN A 371 -2.84 -14.90 20.76
N ASP A 372 -3.94 -14.15 20.77
CA ASP A 372 -5.21 -14.68 20.30
C ASP A 372 -5.22 -14.65 18.77
N SER A 373 -5.11 -15.82 18.16
CA SER A 373 -5.19 -16.00 16.71
C SER A 373 -6.63 -16.21 16.21
N SER A 374 -7.63 -16.05 17.08
CA SER A 374 -9.04 -16.17 16.70
C SER A 374 -9.45 -15.06 15.75
N GLY A 375 -10.49 -15.33 14.97
CA GLY A 375 -11.07 -14.38 14.02
C GLY A 375 -11.72 -13.14 14.65
N ASP A 376 -11.78 -13.02 15.97
CA ASP A 376 -12.28 -11.84 16.69
C ASP A 376 -11.15 -10.91 17.17
N SER A 377 -9.90 -11.36 17.08
CA SER A 377 -8.72 -10.60 17.52
C SER A 377 -8.30 -9.51 16.52
N THR A 378 -7.84 -8.37 17.00
CA THR A 378 -7.20 -7.32 16.19
C THR A 378 -6.03 -7.85 15.35
N LEU A 379 -5.22 -8.72 15.95
CA LEU A 379 -4.06 -9.36 15.33
C LEU A 379 -4.26 -10.88 15.33
N PRO A 380 -5.06 -11.44 14.40
CA PRO A 380 -5.40 -12.85 14.38
C PRO A 380 -4.27 -13.72 13.79
N CYS A 381 -3.02 -13.38 14.11
CA CYS A 381 -1.82 -13.99 13.54
C CYS A 381 -1.37 -15.16 14.39
N ALA A 382 -1.32 -16.36 13.80
CA ALA A 382 -0.97 -17.58 14.53
C ALA A 382 0.52 -17.64 14.91
N ALA A 383 1.37 -16.88 14.23
CA ALA A 383 2.82 -16.95 14.37
C ALA A 383 3.47 -15.58 14.64
N LEU A 384 2.88 -14.77 15.55
CA LEU A 384 3.47 -13.48 15.93
C LEU A 384 4.98 -13.63 16.26
N PRO A 385 5.82 -12.64 15.89
CA PRO A 385 5.47 -11.33 15.33
C PRO A 385 5.22 -11.35 13.81
N LEU A 386 5.15 -12.53 13.18
CA LEU A 386 4.84 -12.67 11.77
C LEU A 386 3.33 -12.85 11.56
N CYS A 387 2.76 -12.05 10.68
CA CYS A 387 1.39 -12.20 10.19
C CYS A 387 1.40 -12.50 8.70
N THR A 388 0.56 -13.39 8.22
CA THR A 388 0.38 -13.59 6.77
C THR A 388 -0.62 -12.59 6.19
N ALA A 389 -0.52 -12.34 4.89
CA ALA A 389 -1.53 -11.56 4.18
C ALA A 389 -2.93 -12.19 4.31
N GLN A 390 -3.03 -13.53 4.33
CA GLN A 390 -4.29 -14.24 4.54
C GLN A 390 -4.89 -13.97 5.92
N GLU A 391 -4.06 -13.90 6.97
CA GLU A 391 -4.53 -13.60 8.33
C GLU A 391 -5.03 -12.15 8.45
N LEU A 392 -4.39 -11.21 7.74
CA LEU A 392 -4.76 -9.79 7.77
C LEU A 392 -5.79 -9.38 6.70
N ASN A 393 -6.14 -10.27 5.76
CA ASN A 393 -7.12 -10.05 4.69
C ASN A 393 -8.14 -11.19 4.63
N ARG A 394 -8.96 -11.31 5.68
CA ARG A 394 -10.02 -12.31 5.75
C ARG A 394 -11.26 -11.78 6.45
N TYR A 395 -12.36 -12.46 6.17
CA TYR A 395 -13.61 -12.32 6.90
C TYR A 395 -13.75 -13.49 7.88
N ASP A 396 -14.08 -13.18 9.12
CA ASP A 396 -14.34 -14.14 10.17
C ASP A 396 -15.76 -13.93 10.70
N GLU A 397 -16.45 -15.02 11.05
CA GLU A 397 -17.73 -14.98 11.73
C GLU A 397 -17.82 -16.11 12.76
N GLY A 398 -18.66 -15.92 13.77
CA GLY A 398 -18.88 -16.93 14.78
C GLY A 398 -19.45 -16.33 16.05
N ASN A 399 -19.16 -16.98 17.18
CA ASN A 399 -19.44 -16.44 18.49
C ASN A 399 -18.12 -16.07 19.17
N ASP A 400 -18.07 -14.90 19.79
CA ASP A 400 -16.92 -14.49 20.59
C ASP A 400 -16.95 -15.15 21.98
N GLY A 401 -15.97 -14.80 22.83
CA GLY A 401 -15.75 -15.44 24.12
C GLY A 401 -16.93 -15.37 25.10
N ASP A 402 -17.84 -14.42 24.94
CA ASP A 402 -19.07 -14.29 25.74
C ASP A 402 -20.34 -14.71 24.97
N SER A 403 -20.17 -15.48 23.89
CA SER A 403 -21.22 -16.09 23.07
C SER A 403 -22.07 -15.10 22.26
N ARG A 404 -21.54 -13.91 21.97
CA ARG A 404 -22.19 -12.96 21.06
C ARG A 404 -21.79 -13.29 19.63
N ALA A 405 -22.78 -13.28 18.74
CA ALA A 405 -22.51 -13.42 17.32
C ALA A 405 -21.68 -12.23 16.83
N TYR A 406 -20.60 -12.51 16.14
CA TYR A 406 -19.75 -11.50 15.51
C TYR A 406 -19.49 -11.79 14.04
N THR A 407 -19.24 -10.72 13.31
CA THR A 407 -18.59 -10.73 12.00
C THR A 407 -17.42 -9.77 12.05
N ALA A 408 -16.30 -10.10 11.41
CA ALA A 408 -15.10 -9.28 11.37
C ALA A 408 -14.53 -9.28 9.96
N LYS A 409 -14.43 -8.10 9.34
CA LYS A 409 -13.76 -7.89 8.06
C LYS A 409 -12.43 -7.21 8.32
N ARG A 410 -11.33 -7.85 7.93
CA ARG A 410 -9.98 -7.27 7.99
C ARG A 410 -9.48 -7.01 6.59
N VAL A 411 -8.95 -5.81 6.39
CA VAL A 411 -8.33 -5.39 5.15
C VAL A 411 -6.97 -4.79 5.49
N HIS A 412 -5.92 -5.47 5.05
CA HIS A 412 -4.57 -4.98 5.04
C HIS A 412 -4.10 -4.89 3.61
N PHE A 413 -3.90 -3.67 3.13
CA PHE A 413 -3.19 -3.49 1.87
C PHE A 413 -1.76 -3.95 2.10
N PRO A 414 -1.25 -4.97 1.39
CA PRO A 414 0.12 -5.37 1.61
C PRO A 414 1.04 -4.16 1.38
N GLY A 415 2.16 -4.07 2.11
CA GLY A 415 3.07 -2.91 2.12
C GLY A 415 2.53 -1.58 2.67
N SER A 416 1.23 -1.47 2.96
CA SER A 416 0.77 -0.39 3.83
C SER A 416 1.29 -0.61 5.25
N ARG A 417 1.50 0.49 5.96
CA ARG A 417 1.73 0.50 7.41
C ARG A 417 0.42 0.56 8.18
N SER A 418 -0.70 0.24 7.57
CA SER A 418 -1.97 0.27 8.28
C SER A 418 -2.92 -0.80 7.80
N PHE A 419 -3.56 -1.50 8.72
CA PHE A 419 -4.70 -2.33 8.37
C PHE A 419 -5.92 -1.88 9.14
N ARG A 420 -7.09 -2.14 8.56
CA ARG A 420 -8.37 -1.80 9.15
C ARG A 420 -9.15 -3.07 9.44
N ALA A 421 -9.74 -3.15 10.61
CA ALA A 421 -10.65 -4.21 11.02
C ALA A 421 -12.00 -3.59 11.35
N ILE A 422 -13.06 -4.04 10.67
CA ILE A 422 -14.44 -3.68 11.01
C ILE A 422 -15.09 -4.92 11.60
N THR A 423 -15.42 -4.87 12.89
CA THR A 423 -16.07 -5.96 13.62
C THR A 423 -17.47 -5.53 14.02
N VAL A 424 -18.48 -6.36 13.73
CA VAL A 424 -19.86 -6.13 14.16
C VAL A 424 -20.23 -7.19 15.20
N LYS A 425 -20.63 -6.77 16.39
CA LYS A 425 -21.11 -7.65 17.47
C LYS A 425 -22.48 -7.20 17.93
N GLU A 426 -23.49 -8.05 17.81
CA GLU A 426 -24.90 -7.74 18.16
C GLU A 426 -25.39 -6.37 17.60
N GLY A 427 -24.98 -6.03 16.37
CA GLY A 427 -25.35 -4.77 15.70
C GLY A 427 -24.56 -3.54 16.14
N VAL A 428 -23.55 -3.68 17.02
CA VAL A 428 -22.56 -2.65 17.32
C VAL A 428 -21.37 -2.82 16.39
N THR A 429 -20.96 -1.75 15.71
CA THR A 429 -19.76 -1.73 14.87
C THR A 429 -18.58 -1.19 15.65
N PHE A 430 -17.48 -1.92 15.62
CA PHE A 430 -16.16 -1.55 16.11
C PHE A 430 -15.29 -1.36 14.87
N ASP A 431 -14.78 -0.15 14.68
CA ASP A 431 -13.91 0.19 13.56
C ASP A 431 -12.52 0.48 14.10
N GLU A 432 -11.59 -0.42 13.81
CA GLU A 432 -10.22 -0.38 14.30
C GLU A 432 -9.24 -0.14 13.16
N ILE A 433 -8.38 0.86 13.32
CA ILE A 433 -7.25 1.15 12.45
C ILE A 433 -5.99 0.85 13.24
N SER A 434 -5.19 -0.06 12.72
CA SER A 434 -3.88 -0.40 13.27
C SER A 434 -2.80 0.20 12.39
N THR A 435 -1.85 0.96 12.96
CA THR A 435 -0.77 1.66 12.25
C THR A 435 0.59 1.19 12.75
N ILE A 436 1.48 0.80 11.85
CA ILE A 436 2.81 0.31 12.17
C ILE A 436 3.82 1.46 12.08
N ARG A 437 4.56 1.67 13.16
CA ARG A 437 5.74 2.52 13.24
C ARG A 437 7.00 1.68 13.38
N LYS A 438 8.13 2.28 13.01
CA LYS A 438 9.44 1.70 13.30
C LYS A 438 9.76 1.83 14.78
#